data_AF-A0A351F1W4-F1
#
_entry.id   AF-A0A351F1W4-F1
#
_cell.length_a   1.000
_cell.length_b   1.000
_cell.length_c   1.000
_cell.angle_alpha   90.00
_cell.angle_beta   90.00
_cell.angle_gamma   90.00
#
_symmetry.space_group_name_H-M   'P 1'
#
loop_
_entity.id
_entity.type
_entity.pdbx_description
1 polymer ?
#
loop_
_entity_poly.entity_id
_entity_poly.type
_entity_poly.pdbx_seq_one_letter_code
_entity_poly.pdbx_strand_id
1 'polypeptide(L)'
;MLYTETVEPGTLGLLRRLMADIILESFVLVGGTALSLQLGHRRSIDLNLFSLIDFNYSEILSHLEDMSNKPVVIQQFKQTLTVEIEGIKLDFLRF
;
A
#
# COMPACT_ATOMS: atom_id res chain seq x y z
N MET A 1 -15.40 -14.48 -0.96
CA MET A 1 -14.91 -14.07 0.38
C MET A 1 -13.39 -14.02 0.30
N LEU A 2 -12.71 -13.05 0.93
CA LEU A 2 -11.24 -12.95 0.93
C LEU A 2 -10.64 -13.75 2.10
N TYR A 3 -9.44 -14.30 1.90
CA TYR A 3 -8.65 -15.00 2.91
C TYR A 3 -7.82 -14.02 3.74
N THR A 4 -8.49 -13.21 4.57
CA THR A 4 -7.84 -12.12 5.33
C THR A 4 -6.79 -12.59 6.34
N GLU A 5 -6.88 -13.84 6.79
CA GLU A 5 -5.90 -14.48 7.69
C GLU A 5 -4.51 -14.66 7.04
N THR A 6 -4.43 -14.52 5.72
CA THR A 6 -3.15 -14.53 5.00
C THR A 6 -2.35 -13.25 5.15
N VAL A 7 -2.98 -12.16 5.58
CA VAL A 7 -2.29 -10.88 5.75
C VAL A 7 -2.08 -10.66 7.24
N GLU A 8 -0.87 -10.24 7.62
CA GLU A 8 -0.57 -9.90 9.01
C GLU A 8 -1.59 -8.84 9.53
N PRO A 9 -2.13 -8.98 10.76
CA PRO A 9 -3.16 -8.09 11.28
C PRO A 9 -2.88 -6.58 11.16
N GLY A 10 -1.66 -6.13 11.47
CA GLY A 10 -1.21 -4.76 11.28
C GLY A 10 -1.20 -4.35 9.81
N THR A 11 -0.62 -5.18 8.93
CA THR A 11 -0.63 -4.97 7.47
C THR A 11 -2.06 -4.88 6.92
N LEU A 12 -2.97 -5.75 7.36
CA LEU A 12 -4.37 -5.74 6.95
C LEU A 12 -5.09 -4.48 7.45
N GLY A 13 -4.78 -4.04 8.67
CA GLY A 13 -5.29 -2.79 9.23
C GLY A 13 -4.88 -1.58 8.40
N LEU A 14 -3.59 -1.47 8.06
CA LEU A 14 -3.08 -0.41 7.19
C LEU A 14 -3.72 -0.47 5.80
N LEU A 15 -3.78 -1.65 5.18
CA LEU A 15 -4.41 -1.84 3.87
C LEU A 15 -5.86 -1.33 3.86
N ARG A 16 -6.66 -1.67 4.88
CA ARG A 16 -8.06 -1.21 4.96
C ARG A 16 -8.17 0.31 5.07
N ARG A 17 -7.27 0.97 5.81
CA ARG A 17 -7.23 2.43 5.90
C ARG A 17 -6.90 3.05 4.55
N LEU A 18 -5.88 2.54 3.87
CA LEU A 18 -5.44 3.07 2.57
C LEU A 18 -6.48 2.87 1.48
N MET A 19 -7.14 1.70 1.42
CA MET A 19 -8.16 1.41 0.40
C MET A 19 -9.51 2.10 0.63
N ALA A 20 -9.73 2.65 1.83
CA ALA A 20 -10.90 3.47 2.12
C ALA A 20 -10.67 4.97 1.84
N ASP A 21 -9.45 5.35 1.46
CA ASP A 21 -9.06 6.74 1.27
C ASP A 21 -9.34 7.19 -0.17
N ILE A 22 -10.11 8.28 -0.30
CA ILE A 22 -10.50 8.84 -1.61
C ILE A 22 -9.29 9.39 -2.40
N ILE A 23 -8.26 9.90 -1.72
CA ILE A 23 -7.05 10.41 -2.38
C ILE A 23 -6.25 9.26 -3.00
N LEU A 24 -6.39 8.06 -2.43
CA LEU A 24 -5.71 6.85 -2.90
C LEU A 24 -6.59 5.98 -3.81
N GLU A 25 -7.77 6.45 -4.25
CA GLU A 25 -8.73 5.64 -5.03
C GLU A 25 -8.18 5.11 -6.35
N SER A 26 -7.21 5.84 -6.94
CA SER A 26 -6.57 5.44 -8.20
C SER A 26 -5.61 4.26 -8.05
N PHE A 27 -5.26 3.89 -6.81
CA PHE A 27 -4.35 2.80 -6.52
C PHE A 27 -5.09 1.49 -6.23
N VAL A 28 -4.57 0.40 -6.80
CA VAL A 28 -5.07 -0.95 -6.59
C VAL A 28 -4.00 -1.82 -5.93
N LEU A 29 -4.43 -2.68 -5.00
CA LEU A 29 -3.56 -3.69 -4.43
C LEU A 29 -3.23 -4.75 -5.49
N VAL A 30 -1.95 -5.00 -5.70
CA VAL A 30 -1.46 -5.97 -6.69
C VAL A 30 -0.48 -6.97 -6.07
N GLY A 31 -0.01 -7.89 -6.92
CA GLY A 31 1.08 -8.79 -6.60
C GLY A 31 0.70 -9.85 -5.57
N GLY A 32 1.67 -10.20 -4.74
CA GLY A 32 1.60 -11.34 -3.83
C GLY A 32 0.51 -11.22 -2.76
N THR A 33 0.31 -10.02 -2.22
CA THR A 33 -0.70 -9.74 -1.19
C THR A 33 -2.11 -9.83 -1.75
N ALA A 34 -2.35 -9.29 -2.95
CA ALA A 34 -3.63 -9.45 -3.64
C ALA A 34 -3.93 -10.93 -3.89
N LEU A 35 -2.94 -11.68 -4.37
CA LEU A 35 -3.09 -13.11 -4.65
C LEU A 35 -3.27 -13.95 -3.37
N SER A 36 -2.67 -13.55 -2.24
CA SER A 36 -2.86 -14.26 -0.97
C SER A 36 -4.28 -14.06 -0.44
N LEU A 37 -4.82 -12.84 -0.54
CA LEU A 37 -6.22 -12.55 -0.21
C LEU A 37 -7.21 -13.31 -1.09
N GLN A 38 -6.88 -13.54 -2.36
CA GLN A 38 -7.75 -14.25 -3.31
C GLN A 38 -7.70 -15.77 -3.17
N LEU A 39 -6.51 -16.34 -2.94
CA LEU A 39 -6.29 -17.80 -3.01
C LEU A 39 -5.99 -18.46 -1.67
N GLY A 40 -5.71 -17.71 -0.61
CA GLY A 40 -5.32 -18.29 0.69
C GLY A 40 -3.93 -18.91 0.69
N HIS A 41 -3.12 -18.70 -0.36
CA HIS A 41 -2.00 -19.59 -0.69
C HIS A 41 -0.74 -19.44 0.18
N ARG A 42 -0.57 -18.31 0.89
CA ARG A 42 0.59 -18.03 1.76
C ARG A 42 0.32 -16.83 2.66
N ARG A 43 1.20 -16.58 3.64
CA ARG A 43 1.19 -15.31 4.38
C ARG A 43 1.89 -14.17 3.61
N SER A 44 1.43 -12.95 3.81
CA SER A 44 2.02 -11.70 3.27
C SER A 44 2.06 -10.63 4.35
N ILE A 45 3.08 -9.76 4.27
CA ILE A 45 3.43 -8.76 5.28
C ILE A 45 3.71 -7.36 4.68
N ASP A 46 3.63 -7.24 3.35
CA ASP A 46 3.97 -6.06 2.57
C ASP A 46 2.80 -5.65 1.66
N LEU A 47 2.82 -4.40 1.19
CA LEU A 47 1.78 -3.84 0.34
C LEU A 47 2.37 -3.27 -0.95
N ASN A 48 1.72 -3.58 -2.07
CA ASN A 48 2.08 -3.06 -3.39
C ASN A 48 0.82 -2.41 -3.99
N LEU A 49 0.82 -1.09 -4.09
CA LEU A 49 -0.30 -0.26 -4.55
C LEU A 49 0.06 0.38 -5.89
N PHE A 50 -0.60 -0.05 -6.96
CA PHE A 50 -0.27 0.39 -8.32
C PHE A 50 -1.37 1.29 -8.88
N SER A 51 -0.99 2.31 -9.62
CA SER A 51 -1.90 3.20 -10.34
C SER A 51 -1.64 3.15 -11.84
N LEU A 52 -2.67 3.44 -12.65
CA LEU A 52 -2.55 3.59 -14.10
C LEU A 52 -2.26 5.05 -14.51
N ILE A 53 -2.37 5.99 -13.57
CA ILE A 53 -2.16 7.41 -13.81
C ILE A 53 -0.90 7.90 -13.09
N ASP A 54 -0.38 9.02 -13.55
CA ASP A 54 0.72 9.68 -12.85
C ASP A 54 0.24 10.21 -11.50
N PHE A 55 1.08 10.04 -10.48
CA PHE A 55 0.87 10.59 -9.15
C PHE A 55 2.06 11.46 -8.73
N ASN A 56 1.80 12.38 -7.80
CA ASN A 56 2.80 13.25 -7.22
C ASN A 56 3.24 12.71 -5.85
N TYR A 57 4.52 12.41 -5.70
CA TYR A 57 5.07 11.88 -4.44
C TYR A 57 4.85 12.80 -3.26
N SER A 58 5.00 14.11 -3.46
CA SER A 58 4.87 15.09 -2.39
C SER A 58 3.43 15.15 -1.86
N GLU A 59 2.44 14.98 -2.74
CA GLU A 59 1.03 14.91 -2.35
C GLU A 59 0.74 13.63 -1.57
N ILE A 60 1.24 12.48 -2.04
CA ILE A 60 1.09 11.20 -1.33
C ILE A 60 1.75 11.24 0.05
N LEU A 61 2.98 11.76 0.15
CA LEU A 61 3.70 11.83 1.43
C LEU A 61 3.01 12.76 2.41
N SER A 62 2.62 13.97 1.98
CA SER A 62 1.90 14.92 2.84
C SER A 62 0.59 14.33 3.33
N HIS A 63 -0.15 13.66 2.45
CA HIS A 63 -1.41 13.00 2.81
C HIS A 63 -1.21 11.86 3.81
N LEU A 64 -0.19 11.02 3.62
CA LEU A 64 0.13 9.94 4.56
C LEU A 64 0.56 10.49 5.94
N GLU A 65 1.25 11.62 5.98
CA GLU A 65 1.56 12.34 7.23
C GLU A 65 0.29 12.85 7.93
N ASP A 66 -0.65 13.44 7.18
CA ASP A 66 -1.94 13.94 7.70
C ASP A 66 -2.81 12.80 8.26
N MET A 67 -2.73 11.61 7.67
CA MET A 67 -3.35 10.39 8.20
C MET A 67 -2.67 9.84 9.47
N SER A 68 -1.65 10.54 10.00
CA SER A 68 -0.82 10.12 11.14
C SER A 68 -0.03 8.81 10.93
N ASN A 69 0.20 8.41 9.68
CA ASN A 69 0.93 7.17 9.36
C ASN A 69 2.46 7.31 9.49
N LYS A 70 3.00 8.53 9.61
CA LYS A 70 4.45 8.82 9.78
C LYS A 70 5.33 8.04 8.78
N PRO A 71 5.16 8.23 7.45
CA PRO A 71 5.89 7.48 6.45
C PRO A 71 7.39 7.77 6.53
N VAL A 72 8.20 6.71 6.46
CA VAL A 72 9.66 6.82 6.26
C VAL A 72 9.96 6.51 4.79
N VAL A 73 10.48 7.48 4.06
CA VAL A 73 10.84 7.30 2.64
C VAL A 73 12.08 6.41 2.53
N ILE A 74 11.92 5.26 1.86
CA ILE A 74 13.03 4.35 1.55
C ILE A 74 13.59 4.64 0.16
N GLN A 75 12.71 4.85 -0.82
CA GLN A 75 13.10 5.10 -2.20
C GLN A 75 12.10 6.02 -2.89
N GLN A 76 12.62 6.93 -3.71
CA GLN A 76 11.83 7.72 -4.64
C GLN A 76 12.54 7.76 -5.99
N PHE A 77 11.88 7.24 -7.01
CA PHE A 77 12.40 7.23 -8.38
C PHE A 77 11.22 7.24 -9.35
N LYS A 78 11.35 7.87 -10.52
CA LYS A 78 10.30 8.01 -11.58
C LYS A 78 9.06 7.09 -11.45
N GLN A 79 7.91 7.71 -11.13
CA GLN A 79 6.61 7.10 -10.77
C GLN A 79 6.64 5.90 -9.82
N THR A 80 7.64 5.82 -8.94
CA THR A 80 7.81 4.82 -7.89
C THR A 80 8.15 5.51 -6.56
N LEU A 81 7.45 5.16 -5.50
CA LEU A 81 7.69 5.62 -4.14
C LEU A 81 7.58 4.42 -3.20
N THR A 82 8.65 4.12 -2.49
CA THR A 82 8.67 3.12 -1.42
C THR A 82 8.74 3.84 -0.08
N VAL A 83 7.79 3.53 0.79
CA VAL A 83 7.75 4.03 2.17
C VAL A 83 7.64 2.86 3.14
N GLU A 84 8.04 3.12 4.38
CA GLU A 84 7.72 2.27 5.52
C GLU A 84 6.74 2.99 6.45
N ILE A 85 5.67 2.31 6.84
CA ILE A 85 4.67 2.79 7.80
C ILE A 85 4.49 1.71 8.84
N GLU A 86 4.71 2.02 10.12
CA GLU A 86 4.52 1.06 11.23
C GLU A 86 5.34 -0.25 11.04
N GLY A 87 6.51 -0.18 10.39
CA GLY A 87 7.34 -1.35 10.06
C GLY A 87 6.87 -2.16 8.84
N ILE A 88 5.83 -1.68 8.14
CA ILE A 88 5.26 -2.31 6.94
C ILE A 88 5.81 -1.60 5.71
N LYS A 89 6.45 -2.36 4.82
CA LYS A 89 6.89 -1.87 3.52
C LYS A 89 5.69 -1.68 2.59
N LEU A 90 5.60 -0.48 2.00
CA LEU A 90 4.56 -0.08 1.09
C LEU A 90 5.17 0.53 -0.17
N ASP A 91 4.87 -0.05 -1.32
CA ASP A 91 5.30 0.42 -2.63
C ASP A 91 4.14 1.05 -3.38
N PHE A 92 4.32 2.31 -3.82
CA PHE A 92 3.46 3.00 -4.78
C PHE A 92 4.16 3.02 -6.13
N LEU A 93 3.49 2.56 -7.19
CA LEU A 93 4.06 2.51 -8.53
C LEU A 93 3.04 2.84 -9.60
N ARG A 94 3.46 3.54 -10.66
CA ARG A 94 2.65 3.67 -11.88
C ARG A 94 3.07 2.61 -12.90
N PHE A 95 2.08 1.90 -13.44
CA PHE A 95 2.24 0.97 -14.57
C PHE A 95 2.20 1.65 -15.93
#